data_AF-A0A9E0U2T8-F1
#
_entry.id   AF-A0A9E0U2T8-F1
#
_cell.length_a   1.000
_cell.length_b   1.000
_cell.length_c   1.000
_cell.angle_alpha   90.00
_cell.angle_beta   90.00
_cell.angle_gamma   90.00
#
_symmetry.space_group_name_H-M   'P 1'
#
loop_
_entity.id
_entity.type
_entity.pdbx_description
1 polymer ?
#
loop_
_entity_poly.entity_id
_entity_poly.type
_entity_poly.pdbx_seq_one_letter_code
_entity_poly.pdbx_strand_id
1 'polypeptide(L)'
;MVAVLFARSNSIYKQLPGCDVFDLARDARSYTGNDPVIAHPPCRGWGRLRHRAKVRADEKELALFAVAQVQRCGGVLEHPWASSLWPVADLPRPGLRDRFGGFTFGVMQGDFGHMAPKATWLYIVGMEPAKLPAPSFELGIKSGRVELMGKAAREATPRAFALWLLDLADRCCRG
;
A
#
# COMPACT_ATOMS: atom_id res chain seq x y z
N MET A 1 -1.04 13.33 -11.68
CA MET A 1 0.09 12.38 -11.70
C MET A 1 0.14 11.77 -10.31
N VAL A 2 0.48 10.48 -10.16
CA VAL A 2 0.50 9.80 -8.85
C VAL A 2 1.90 9.25 -8.58
N ALA A 3 2.48 9.59 -7.44
CA ALA A 3 3.79 9.10 -7.03
C ALA A 3 3.68 7.70 -6.41
N VAL A 4 4.40 6.72 -6.96
CA VAL A 4 4.41 5.34 -6.46
C VAL A 4 5.71 5.09 -5.71
N LEU A 5 5.63 5.10 -4.38
CA LEU A 5 6.77 4.95 -3.49
C LEU A 5 7.02 3.50 -3.09
N PHE A 6 8.30 3.14 -2.96
CA PHE A 6 8.76 1.80 -2.58
C PHE A 6 8.32 0.71 -3.57
N ALA A 7 8.22 1.08 -4.85
CA ALA A 7 7.89 0.12 -5.90
C ALA A 7 9.01 -0.91 -6.08
N ARG A 8 8.65 -2.12 -6.53
CA ARG A 8 9.65 -3.07 -7.04
C ARG A 8 10.26 -2.56 -8.34
N SER A 9 11.49 -2.97 -8.63
CA SER A 9 12.16 -2.63 -9.90
C SER A 9 11.39 -3.11 -11.13
N ASN A 10 10.64 -4.20 -11.02
CA ASN A 10 9.75 -4.74 -12.05
C ASN A 10 8.26 -4.51 -11.75
N SER A 11 7.94 -3.45 -11.00
CA SER A 11 6.56 -3.14 -10.62
C SER A 11 5.67 -2.82 -11.82
N ILE A 12 4.40 -3.25 -11.76
CA ILE A 12 3.42 -3.00 -12.82
C ILE A 12 3.13 -1.52 -13.06
N TYR A 13 3.29 -0.67 -12.03
CA TYR A 13 3.08 0.77 -12.17
C TYR A 13 4.00 1.42 -13.21
N LYS A 14 5.15 0.83 -13.54
CA LYS A 14 6.02 1.32 -14.63
C LYS A 14 5.40 1.18 -16.02
N GLN A 15 4.35 0.37 -16.15
CA GLN A 15 3.62 0.14 -17.39
C GLN A 15 2.29 0.89 -17.42
N LEU A 16 1.92 1.58 -16.34
CA LEU A 16 0.66 2.31 -16.23
C LEU A 16 0.91 3.80 -16.49
N PRO A 17 0.08 4.48 -17.30
CA PRO A 17 0.20 5.91 -17.51
C PRO A 17 -0.09 6.67 -16.21
N GLY A 18 0.44 7.89 -16.10
CA GLY A 18 0.17 8.77 -14.95
C GLY A 18 0.90 8.42 -13.65
N CYS A 19 1.78 7.40 -13.66
CA CYS A 19 2.56 6.98 -12.49
C CYS A 19 3.98 7.55 -12.52
N ASP A 20 4.38 8.23 -11.44
CA ASP A 20 5.78 8.59 -11.17
C ASP A 20 6.41 7.59 -10.20
N VAL A 21 7.20 6.64 -10.72
CA VAL A 21 7.61 5.44 -9.95
C VAL A 21 8.96 5.64 -9.26
N PHE A 22 8.98 5.42 -7.95
CA PHE A 22 10.17 5.39 -7.10
C PHE A 22 10.44 3.96 -6.64
N ASP A 23 11.23 3.24 -7.44
CA ASP A 23 11.76 1.94 -7.07
C ASP A 23 13.05 2.06 -6.25
N LEU A 24 13.73 0.94 -6.00
CA LEU A 24 14.98 0.91 -5.24
C LEU A 24 16.09 1.78 -5.85
N ALA A 25 16.15 1.93 -7.18
CA ALA A 25 17.21 2.69 -7.83
C ALA A 25 16.99 4.20 -7.72
N ARG A 26 15.74 4.65 -7.78
CA ARG A 26 15.40 6.08 -7.63
C ARG A 26 15.28 6.54 -6.18
N ASP A 27 15.06 5.60 -5.26
CA ASP A 27 14.87 5.84 -3.82
C ASP A 27 13.66 6.73 -3.50
N ALA A 28 12.65 6.15 -2.87
CA ALA A 28 11.44 6.87 -2.47
C ALA A 28 11.71 8.07 -1.54
N ARG A 29 12.84 8.11 -0.84
CA ARG A 29 13.22 9.24 0.03
C ARG A 29 13.56 10.51 -0.75
N SER A 30 13.84 10.40 -2.04
CA SER A 30 14.09 11.55 -2.92
C SER A 30 12.79 12.27 -3.33
N TYR A 31 11.61 11.71 -3.04
CA TYR A 31 10.35 12.32 -3.38
C TYR A 31 10.07 13.57 -2.55
N THR A 32 9.95 14.71 -3.21
CA THR A 32 9.69 16.04 -2.62
C THR A 32 8.44 16.72 -3.21
N GLY A 33 7.72 16.05 -4.11
CA GLY A 33 6.52 16.58 -4.77
C GLY A 33 5.29 16.64 -3.85
N ASN A 34 4.18 17.14 -4.37
CA ASN A 34 2.90 17.23 -3.65
C ASN A 34 1.78 16.39 -4.28
N ASP A 35 2.10 15.63 -5.32
CA ASP A 35 1.16 14.69 -5.95
C ASP A 35 0.69 13.61 -4.96
N PRO A 36 -0.53 13.08 -5.12
CA PRO A 36 -1.00 11.95 -4.33
C PRO A 36 -0.05 10.75 -4.40
N VAL A 37 0.04 10.02 -3.29
CA VAL A 37 1.02 8.93 -3.12
C VAL A 37 0.34 7.56 -3.05
N ILE A 38 0.88 6.57 -3.76
CA ILE A 38 0.69 5.15 -3.46
C ILE A 38 1.99 4.63 -2.84
N ALA A 39 1.94 4.16 -1.60
CA ALA A 39 3.13 3.65 -0.91
C ALA A 39 3.04 2.16 -0.60
N HIS A 40 4.10 1.42 -0.98
CA HIS A 40 4.27 -0.01 -0.71
C HIS A 40 5.53 -0.28 0.16
N PRO A 41 5.64 0.30 1.37
CA PRO A 41 6.87 0.21 2.14
C PRO A 41 7.24 -1.24 2.52
N PRO A 42 8.53 -1.54 2.78
CA PRO A 42 8.96 -2.87 3.18
C PRO A 42 8.20 -3.40 4.40
N CYS A 43 7.44 -4.49 4.23
CA CYS A 43 6.53 -4.99 5.25
C CYS A 43 7.11 -6.09 6.16
N ARG A 44 8.28 -6.65 5.82
CA ARG A 44 8.85 -7.84 6.48
C ARG A 44 9.14 -7.64 7.97
N GLY A 45 9.49 -6.42 8.37
CA GLY A 45 9.72 -6.05 9.78
C GLY A 45 8.45 -5.79 10.59
N TRP A 46 7.30 -5.73 9.92
CA TRP A 46 6.04 -5.26 10.50
C TRP A 46 4.97 -6.34 10.58
N GLY A 47 5.00 -7.35 9.70
CA GLY A 47 4.00 -8.41 9.64
C GLY A 47 4.08 -9.46 10.77
N ARG A 48 3.16 -10.44 10.74
CA ARG A 48 3.09 -11.54 11.73
C ARG A 48 4.36 -12.39 11.78
N LEU A 49 4.96 -12.62 10.62
CA LEU A 49 6.16 -13.44 10.47
C LEU A 49 7.47 -12.64 10.65
N ARG A 50 7.41 -11.41 11.18
CA ARG A 50 8.60 -10.55 11.37
C ARG A 50 9.72 -11.21 12.17
N HIS A 51 9.38 -12.10 13.11
CA HIS A 51 10.35 -12.87 13.90
C HIS A 51 11.22 -13.83 13.05
N ARG A 52 10.80 -14.12 11.81
CA ARG A 52 11.56 -14.94 10.83
C ARG A 52 12.26 -14.10 9.77
N ALA A 53 12.07 -12.78 9.78
CA ALA A 53 12.62 -11.90 8.77
C ALA A 53 13.99 -11.35 9.20
N LYS A 54 14.94 -11.34 8.26
CA LYS A 54 16.14 -10.50 8.37
C LYS A 54 15.76 -9.09 7.94
N VAL A 55 15.45 -8.25 8.92
CA VAL A 55 15.06 -6.84 8.74
C VAL A 55 16.34 -6.01 8.74
N ARG A 56 16.54 -5.18 7.71
CA ARG A 56 17.64 -4.20 7.74
C ARG A 56 17.30 -3.09 8.72
N ALA A 57 18.30 -2.48 9.35
CA ALA A 57 18.08 -1.47 10.39
C ALA A 57 17.22 -0.29 9.89
N ASP A 58 17.40 0.11 8.63
CA ASP A 58 16.70 1.23 7.98
C ASP A 58 15.25 0.91 7.56
N GLU A 59 14.88 -0.35 7.37
CA GLU A 59 13.58 -0.72 6.78
C GLU A 59 12.36 -0.26 7.62
N LYS A 60 12.51 -0.14 8.94
CA LYS A 60 11.42 0.38 9.79
C LYS A 60 11.18 1.86 9.55
N GLU A 61 12.25 2.65 9.46
CA GLU A 61 12.15 4.09 9.21
C GLU A 61 11.53 4.37 7.82
N LEU A 62 11.79 3.51 6.83
CA LEU A 62 11.17 3.63 5.50
C LEU A 62 9.63 3.53 5.54
N ALA A 63 9.07 2.66 6.39
CA ALA A 63 7.62 2.55 6.53
C ALA A 63 7.01 3.76 7.24
N LEU A 64 7.71 4.32 8.23
CA LEU A 64 7.29 5.56 8.88
C LEU A 64 7.38 6.76 7.92
N PHE A 65 8.42 6.81 7.09
CA PHE A 65 8.53 7.78 6.02
C PHE A 65 7.35 7.67 5.05
N ALA A 66 6.98 6.46 4.63
CA ALA A 66 5.83 6.23 3.76
C ALA A 66 4.52 6.76 4.37
N VAL A 67 4.28 6.51 5.66
CA VAL A 67 3.15 7.08 6.40
C VAL A 67 3.17 8.60 6.32
N ALA A 68 4.32 9.22 6.61
CA ALA A 68 4.46 10.68 6.57
C ALA A 68 4.20 11.26 5.17
N GLN A 69 4.61 10.57 4.10
CA GLN A 69 4.34 11.01 2.72
C GLN A 69 2.84 10.93 2.39
N VAL A 70 2.15 9.83 2.75
CA VAL A 70 0.70 9.72 2.54
C VAL A 70 -0.06 10.73 3.39
N GLN A 71 0.36 10.95 4.63
CA GLN A 71 -0.19 12.02 5.46
C GLN A 71 -0.02 13.38 4.79
N ARG A 72 1.18 13.71 4.28
CA ARG A 72 1.53 15.00 3.68
C ARG A 72 0.89 15.26 2.30
N CYS A 73 0.79 14.25 1.45
CA CYS A 73 0.32 14.42 0.07
C CYS A 73 -1.14 13.99 -0.13
N GLY A 74 -1.70 13.20 0.79
CA GLY A 74 -2.86 12.37 0.48
C GLY A 74 -2.45 11.10 -0.30
N GLY A 75 -3.45 10.26 -0.57
CA GLY A 75 -3.27 8.98 -1.25
C GLY A 75 -3.41 7.79 -0.29
N VAL A 76 -2.65 6.73 -0.55
CA VAL A 76 -2.82 5.42 0.09
C VAL A 76 -1.50 4.74 0.43
N LEU A 77 -1.41 4.21 1.66
CA LEU A 77 -0.37 3.26 2.07
C LEU A 77 -0.97 1.86 2.13
N GLU A 78 -0.37 0.91 1.40
CA GLU A 78 -0.74 -0.50 1.40
C GLU A 78 0.17 -1.30 2.32
N HIS A 79 -0.43 -2.13 3.19
CA HIS A 79 0.33 -2.95 4.11
C HIS A 79 -0.48 -4.17 4.61
N PRO A 80 0.15 -5.31 4.95
CA PRO A 80 -0.55 -6.46 5.57
C PRO A 80 -1.47 -6.10 6.74
N TRP A 81 -2.67 -6.71 6.80
CA TRP A 81 -3.70 -6.45 7.84
C TRP A 81 -3.18 -6.57 9.29
N ALA A 82 -2.29 -7.52 9.56
CA ALA A 82 -1.77 -7.78 10.89
C ALA A 82 -0.43 -7.06 11.13
N SER A 83 -0.30 -5.86 10.59
CA SER A 83 0.90 -5.05 10.72
C SER A 83 1.03 -4.42 12.10
N SER A 84 2.23 -4.52 12.66
CA SER A 84 2.63 -3.72 13.83
C SER A 84 2.91 -2.26 13.49
N LEU A 85 2.90 -1.87 12.19
CA LEU A 85 3.05 -0.47 11.79
C LEU A 85 1.91 0.40 12.33
N TRP A 86 0.67 -0.10 12.32
CA TRP A 86 -0.50 0.66 12.76
C TRP A 86 -0.36 1.22 14.18
N PRO A 87 -0.12 0.39 15.22
CA PRO A 87 0.05 0.91 16.56
C PRO A 87 1.33 1.74 16.73
N VAL A 88 2.39 1.48 15.96
CA VAL A 88 3.66 2.23 16.09
C VAL A 88 3.57 3.62 15.46
N ALA A 89 2.84 3.75 14.35
CA ALA A 89 2.64 5.01 13.64
C ALA A 89 1.33 5.73 14.05
N ASP A 90 0.65 5.25 15.09
CA ASP A 90 -0.62 5.77 15.60
C ASP A 90 -1.70 5.91 14.50
N LEU A 91 -1.76 4.91 13.62
CA LEU A 91 -2.73 4.88 12.52
C LEU A 91 -4.11 4.43 13.02
N PRO A 92 -5.21 5.02 12.52
CA PRO A 92 -6.54 4.74 13.01
C PRO A 92 -6.93 3.29 12.70
N ARG A 93 -7.50 2.59 13.68
CA ARG A 93 -8.14 1.29 13.42
C ARG A 93 -9.38 1.48 12.51
N PRO A 94 -9.86 0.42 11.82
CA PRO A 94 -11.09 0.50 11.04
C PRO A 94 -12.24 1.13 11.84
N GLY A 95 -12.97 2.06 11.21
CA GLY A 95 -14.05 2.82 11.85
C GLY A 95 -13.61 4.09 12.58
N LEU A 96 -12.31 4.35 12.72
CA LEU A 96 -11.76 5.57 13.31
C LEU A 96 -11.13 6.47 12.25
N ARG A 97 -10.88 7.73 12.65
CA ARG A 97 -10.09 8.70 11.89
C ARG A 97 -8.97 9.28 12.73
N ASP A 98 -7.90 9.71 12.07
CA ASP A 98 -6.82 10.47 12.71
C ASP A 98 -6.92 11.98 12.42
N ARG A 99 -5.95 12.74 12.95
CA ARG A 99 -5.85 14.20 12.77
C ARG A 99 -5.63 14.67 11.33
N PHE A 100 -5.25 13.77 10.43
CA PHE A 100 -5.08 14.07 9.00
C PHE A 100 -6.35 13.74 8.19
N GLY A 101 -7.44 13.35 8.87
CA GLY A 101 -8.65 12.84 8.25
C GLY A 101 -8.50 11.43 7.68
N GLY A 102 -7.34 10.79 7.91
CA GLY A 102 -7.02 9.48 7.39
C GLY A 102 -7.84 8.38 8.04
N PHE A 103 -8.05 7.29 7.32
CA PHE A 103 -8.81 6.13 7.80
C PHE A 103 -8.22 4.83 7.26
N THR A 104 -8.61 3.71 7.88
CA THR A 104 -8.17 2.37 7.45
C THR A 104 -9.28 1.63 6.73
N PHE A 105 -8.97 1.12 5.54
CA PHE A 105 -9.84 0.28 4.73
C PHE A 105 -9.23 -1.12 4.54
N GLY A 106 -10.02 -2.16 4.77
CA GLY A 106 -9.58 -3.55 4.63
C GLY A 106 -9.96 -4.12 3.27
N VAL A 107 -9.02 -4.82 2.63
CA VAL A 107 -9.23 -5.52 1.35
C VAL A 107 -8.56 -6.88 1.35
N MET A 108 -9.03 -7.76 0.46
CA MET A 108 -8.35 -9.01 0.13
C MET A 108 -7.75 -8.87 -1.26
N GLN A 109 -6.41 -8.93 -1.38
CA GLN A 109 -5.79 -8.86 -2.73
C GLN A 109 -6.19 -10.05 -3.61
N GLY A 110 -6.65 -11.15 -3.00
CA GLY A 110 -7.23 -12.29 -3.71
C GLY A 110 -8.43 -11.91 -4.58
N ASP A 111 -9.25 -10.98 -4.11
CA ASP A 111 -10.42 -10.49 -4.85
C ASP A 111 -10.00 -9.64 -6.07
N PHE A 112 -8.75 -9.20 -6.13
CA PHE A 112 -8.16 -8.51 -7.28
C PHE A 112 -7.28 -9.43 -8.16
N GLY A 113 -7.39 -10.76 -8.01
CA GLY A 113 -6.69 -11.75 -8.82
C GLY A 113 -5.39 -12.29 -8.21
N HIS A 114 -5.07 -11.98 -6.95
CA HIS A 114 -3.96 -12.65 -6.26
C HIS A 114 -4.32 -14.13 -5.96
N MET A 115 -3.34 -15.04 -6.07
CA MET A 115 -3.58 -16.48 -5.85
C MET A 115 -3.98 -16.85 -4.41
N ALA A 116 -3.56 -16.03 -3.45
CA ALA A 116 -3.93 -16.14 -2.03
C ALA A 116 -4.85 -14.98 -1.63
N PRO A 117 -5.73 -15.16 -0.63
CA PRO A 117 -6.62 -14.08 -0.16
C PRO A 117 -5.88 -12.79 0.21
N LYS A 118 -4.73 -12.94 0.89
CA LYS A 118 -3.80 -11.86 1.25
C LYS A 118 -4.50 -10.62 1.82
N ALA A 119 -5.00 -10.78 3.04
CA ALA A 119 -5.64 -9.72 3.82
C ALA A 119 -4.70 -8.52 4.00
N THR A 120 -5.19 -7.35 3.60
CA THR A 120 -4.41 -6.13 3.45
C THR A 120 -5.18 -4.96 4.05
N TRP A 121 -4.47 -4.06 4.70
CA TRP A 121 -4.96 -2.77 5.13
C TRP A 121 -4.41 -1.66 4.26
N LEU A 122 -5.28 -0.70 4.00
CA LEU A 122 -4.99 0.54 3.31
C LEU A 122 -5.19 1.67 4.30
N TYR A 123 -4.16 2.47 4.53
CA TYR A 123 -4.31 3.76 5.21
C TYR A 123 -4.47 4.84 4.15
N ILE A 124 -5.60 5.54 4.16
CA ILE A 124 -6.03 6.44 3.08
C ILE A 124 -6.22 7.85 3.64
N VAL A 125 -5.70 8.86 2.95
CA VAL A 125 -5.80 10.29 3.32
C VAL A 125 -6.25 11.10 2.09
N GLY A 126 -7.15 12.07 2.29
CA GLY A 126 -7.67 12.92 1.20
C GLY A 126 -8.88 12.35 0.44
N MET A 127 -9.57 11.36 1.02
CA MET A 127 -10.75 10.71 0.44
C MET A 127 -11.81 10.48 1.51
N GLU A 128 -13.08 10.59 1.13
CA GLU A 128 -14.18 10.14 1.98
C GLU A 128 -14.50 8.66 1.71
N PRO A 129 -14.73 7.82 2.74
CA PRO A 129 -15.01 6.40 2.55
C PRO A 129 -16.16 6.11 1.57
N ALA A 130 -17.22 6.92 1.60
CA ALA A 130 -18.36 6.80 0.70
C ALA A 130 -18.05 7.13 -0.77
N LYS A 131 -16.89 7.75 -1.05
CA LYS A 131 -16.44 8.14 -2.39
C LYS A 131 -15.33 7.22 -2.93
N LEU A 132 -14.97 6.17 -2.20
CA LEU A 132 -14.02 5.18 -2.69
C LEU A 132 -14.50 4.60 -4.03
N PRO A 133 -13.60 4.45 -5.03
CA PRO A 133 -13.98 3.84 -6.29
C PRO A 133 -14.47 2.42 -6.07
N ALA A 134 -15.50 2.02 -6.81
CA ALA A 134 -16.02 0.66 -6.74
C ALA A 134 -14.92 -0.32 -7.18
N PRO A 135 -14.51 -1.27 -6.31
CA PRO A 135 -13.53 -2.27 -6.71
C PRO A 135 -14.15 -3.29 -7.66
N SER A 136 -13.41 -3.67 -8.69
CA SER A 136 -13.77 -4.79 -9.57
C SER A 136 -13.24 -6.08 -8.96
N PHE A 137 -14.08 -6.78 -8.20
CA PHE A 137 -13.70 -8.03 -7.56
C PHE A 137 -13.97 -9.27 -8.43
N GLU A 138 -13.05 -10.22 -8.38
CA GLU A 138 -13.30 -11.59 -8.83
C GLU A 138 -14.01 -12.37 -7.71
N LEU A 139 -15.23 -12.81 -7.98
CA LEU A 139 -15.94 -13.71 -7.06
C LEU A 139 -15.29 -15.10 -7.08
N GLY A 140 -14.95 -15.62 -5.89
CA GLY A 140 -14.43 -16.96 -5.72
C GLY A 140 -13.62 -17.13 -4.44
N ILE A 141 -13.49 -18.37 -3.96
CA ILE A 141 -12.68 -18.69 -2.78
C ILE A 141 -11.24 -18.91 -3.23
N LYS A 142 -10.34 -18.00 -2.86
CA LYS A 142 -8.90 -18.18 -3.11
C LYS A 142 -8.30 -19.04 -2.00
N SER A 143 -7.66 -20.17 -2.36
CA SER A 143 -7.09 -21.14 -1.42
C SER A 143 -5.56 -21.11 -1.34
N GLY A 144 -4.89 -20.27 -2.15
CA GLY A 144 -3.44 -20.15 -2.14
C GLY A 144 -2.90 -19.66 -0.80
N ARG A 145 -1.68 -20.08 -0.46
CA ARG A 145 -0.97 -19.68 0.75
C ARG A 145 0.22 -18.83 0.39
N VAL A 146 0.28 -17.60 0.92
CA VAL A 146 1.38 -16.66 0.65
C VAL A 146 2.72 -17.30 1.02
N GLU A 147 2.76 -18.08 2.10
CA GLU A 147 3.95 -18.75 2.63
C GLU A 147 4.56 -19.79 1.68
N LEU A 148 3.76 -20.36 0.77
CA LEU A 148 4.19 -21.37 -0.19
C LEU A 148 4.65 -20.74 -1.53
N MET A 149 4.54 -19.43 -1.67
CA MET A 149 4.86 -18.73 -2.91
C MET A 149 6.32 -18.24 -2.95
N GLY A 150 6.90 -18.26 -4.15
CA GLY A 150 8.18 -17.61 -4.42
C GLY A 150 8.13 -16.11 -4.10
N LYS A 151 9.29 -15.52 -3.77
CA LYS A 151 9.40 -14.09 -3.37
C LYS A 151 8.73 -13.15 -4.39
N ALA A 152 8.96 -13.36 -5.68
CA ALA A 152 8.43 -12.51 -6.72
C ALA A 152 6.89 -12.53 -6.78
N ALA A 153 6.26 -13.70 -6.59
CA ALA A 153 4.81 -13.83 -6.58
C ALA A 153 4.18 -13.23 -5.32
N ARG A 154 4.81 -13.41 -4.14
CA ARG A 154 4.34 -12.79 -2.89
C ARG A 154 4.29 -11.27 -2.94
N GLU A 155 5.32 -10.68 -3.53
CA GLU A 155 5.50 -9.22 -3.59
C GLU A 155 4.85 -8.59 -4.84
N ALA A 156 4.29 -9.38 -5.76
CA ALA A 156 3.61 -8.85 -6.93
C ALA A 156 2.25 -8.24 -6.54
N THR A 157 2.01 -7.03 -7.01
CA THR A 157 0.70 -6.37 -6.95
C THR A 157 -0.13 -6.83 -8.15
N PRO A 158 -1.32 -7.42 -7.96
CA PRO A 158 -2.20 -7.76 -9.07
C PRO A 158 -2.55 -6.52 -9.91
N ARG A 159 -2.70 -6.68 -11.24
CA ARG A 159 -3.00 -5.55 -12.14
C ARG A 159 -4.28 -4.82 -11.78
N ALA A 160 -5.35 -5.57 -11.48
CA ALA A 160 -6.63 -4.98 -11.08
C ALA A 160 -6.49 -4.17 -9.78
N PHE A 161 -5.68 -4.65 -8.83
CA PHE A 161 -5.41 -3.94 -7.59
C PHE A 161 -4.61 -2.65 -7.82
N ALA A 162 -3.55 -2.71 -8.64
CA ALA A 162 -2.74 -1.54 -8.97
C ALA A 162 -3.56 -0.44 -9.68
N LEU A 163 -4.43 -0.82 -10.63
CA LEU A 163 -5.33 0.12 -11.31
C LEU A 163 -6.33 0.75 -10.34
N TRP A 164 -6.90 -0.03 -9.43
CA TRP A 164 -7.83 0.48 -8.43
C TRP A 164 -7.15 1.41 -7.41
N LEU A 165 -5.92 1.09 -6.96
CA LEU A 165 -5.12 1.98 -6.12
C LEU A 165 -4.75 3.28 -6.84
N LEU A 166 -4.48 3.22 -8.16
CA LEU A 166 -4.23 4.40 -8.98
C LEU A 166 -5.45 5.31 -9.06
N ASP A 167 -6.62 4.77 -9.39
CA ASP A 167 -7.88 5.52 -9.41
C ASP A 167 -8.24 6.09 -8.03
N LEU A 168 -8.01 5.33 -6.96
CA LEU A 168 -8.20 5.80 -5.59
C LEU A 168 -7.27 6.97 -5.25
N ALA A 169 -5.97 6.83 -5.52
CA ALA A 169 -4.98 7.85 -5.20
C ALA A 169 -5.15 9.11 -6.05
N ASP A 170 -5.48 8.99 -7.33
CA ASP A 170 -5.72 10.13 -8.22
C ASP A 170 -6.93 10.97 -7.79
N ARG A 171 -7.93 10.34 -7.17
CA ARG A 171 -9.10 11.04 -6.58
C ARG A 171 -8.85 11.55 -5.16
N CYS A 172 -7.71 11.23 -4.55
CA CYS A 172 -7.37 11.79 -3.25
C CYS A 172 -6.95 13.25 -3.43
N CYS A 173 -7.77 14.16 -2.91
CA CYS A 173 -7.45 15.58 -2.90
C CYS A 173 -7.11 15.99 -1.46
N ARG A 174 -5.95 16.64 -1.26
CA ARG A 174 -5.86 17.58 -0.15
C ARG A 174 -6.57 18.86 -0.58
N GLY A 175 -7.63 19.20 0.14
CA GLY A 175 -8.26 20.52 0.09
C GLY A 175 -7.35 21.59 0.66
#